data_AF-A0A132TTP0-F1
#
_entry.id   AF-A0A132TTP0-F1
#
_cell.length_a   1.000
_cell.length_b   1.000
_cell.length_c   1.000
_cell.angle_alpha   90.00
_cell.angle_beta   90.00
_cell.angle_gamma   90.00
#
_symmetry.space_group_name_H-M   'P 1'
#
loop_
_entity.id
_entity.type
_entity.pdbx_description
1 polymer ?
#
loop_
_entity_poly.entity_id
_entity_poly.type
_entity_poly.pdbx_seq_one_letter_code
_entity_poly.pdbx_strand_id
1 'polypeptide(L)'
;MNSRTSRTQMLYTLGFLFFLISAFAAFFTGVKVGADKTEAKYAHLDNKEAVEEFSGSYQQQDLVTFYHNVFLPYREFKRSWNDGLDNLARSTDARENAAALKNLSILADKQYDKVTQDSIFTSSPLLYESQLNILKSLTLFSQASSKVTAGASGAETAKVLKSDNFTANAVKFGLLAQKNFYDSMLKWGAKSSSKIPAEAGELKTLSFVQWKKMPLLLKNASIADIMLNRAIYEAYDPQDITAKIDDMIYSGTASSLKLKDVQSSVSLLISTGAVQEQDFMKWREQYYGKETMPQLPFFYE
;
A
#
# COMPACT_ATOMS: atom_id res chain seq x y z
N MET A 1 -13.67 45.50 -34.65
CA MET A 1 -13.73 44.10 -34.14
C MET A 1 -14.35 44.16 -32.75
N ASN A 2 -15.69 44.11 -32.65
CA ASN A 2 -16.42 44.34 -31.41
C ASN A 2 -16.69 43.00 -30.71
N SER A 3 -15.97 42.77 -29.61
CA SER A 3 -16.22 41.71 -28.63
C SER A 3 -17.51 41.99 -27.86
N ARG A 4 -18.66 41.59 -28.43
CA ARG A 4 -19.89 41.38 -27.66
C ARG A 4 -20.14 39.89 -27.61
N THR A 5 -19.55 39.23 -26.61
CA THR A 5 -20.01 37.90 -26.19
C THR A 5 -21.49 38.03 -25.88
N SER A 6 -22.32 37.39 -26.72
CA SER A 6 -23.77 37.42 -26.57
C SER A 6 -24.13 36.95 -25.17
N ARG A 7 -25.01 37.67 -24.46
CA ARG A 7 -25.49 37.28 -23.11
C ARG A 7 -25.93 35.80 -23.06
N THR A 8 -26.42 35.29 -24.17
CA THR A 8 -26.80 33.89 -24.37
C THR A 8 -25.60 32.93 -24.29
N GLN A 9 -24.45 33.27 -24.89
CA GLN A 9 -23.23 32.45 -24.79
C GLN A 9 -22.73 32.39 -23.35
N MET A 10 -22.74 33.52 -22.63
CA MET A 10 -22.35 33.57 -21.22
C MET A 10 -23.24 32.68 -20.34
N LEU A 11 -24.55 32.64 -20.63
CA LEU A 11 -25.49 31.75 -19.94
C LEU A 11 -25.19 30.26 -20.19
N TYR A 12 -24.85 29.90 -21.44
CA TYR A 12 -24.46 28.53 -21.79
C TYR A 12 -23.16 28.10 -21.10
N THR A 13 -22.14 28.96 -21.07
CA THR A 13 -20.88 28.65 -20.36
C THR A 13 -21.10 28.49 -18.86
N LEU A 14 -21.94 29.34 -18.26
CA LEU A 14 -22.26 29.27 -16.83
C LEU A 14 -23.03 27.98 -16.49
N GLY A 15 -24.02 27.62 -17.31
CA GLY A 15 -24.79 26.39 -17.17
C GLY A 15 -23.92 25.13 -17.34
N PHE A 16 -23.02 25.14 -18.32
CA PHE A 16 -22.06 24.06 -18.52
C PHE A 16 -21.09 23.92 -17.33
N LEU A 17 -20.54 25.03 -16.82
CA LEU A 17 -19.66 25.02 -15.66
C LEU A 17 -20.38 24.52 -14.41
N PHE A 18 -21.63 24.94 -14.20
CA PHE A 18 -22.46 24.46 -13.10
C PHE A 18 -22.70 22.95 -13.19
N PHE A 19 -23.10 22.45 -14.36
CA PHE A 19 -23.27 21.00 -14.57
C PHE A 19 -21.99 20.22 -14.35
N LEU A 20 -20.84 20.75 -14.78
CA LEU A 20 -19.54 20.13 -14.57
C LEU A 20 -19.21 20.03 -13.07
N ILE A 21 -19.42 21.11 -12.31
CA ILE A 21 -19.21 21.13 -10.85
C ILE A 21 -20.17 20.15 -10.16
N SER A 22 -21.44 20.11 -10.55
CA SER A 22 -22.42 19.15 -10.01
C SER A 22 -22.05 17.71 -10.33
N ALA A 23 -21.54 17.43 -11.54
CA ALA A 23 -21.08 16.09 -11.93
C ALA A 23 -19.86 15.66 -11.09
N PHE A 24 -18.89 16.55 -10.86
CA PHE A 24 -17.76 16.27 -9.96
C PHE A 24 -18.23 16.06 -8.52
N ALA A 25 -19.11 16.91 -7.99
CA ALA A 25 -19.64 16.76 -6.64
C ALA A 25 -20.40 15.43 -6.46
N ALA A 26 -21.23 15.05 -7.44
CA ALA A 26 -21.93 13.77 -7.45
C ALA A 26 -20.96 12.58 -7.58
N PHE A 27 -19.92 12.69 -8.41
CA PHE A 27 -18.88 11.68 -8.53
C PHE A 27 -18.12 11.48 -7.22
N PHE A 28 -17.62 12.55 -6.59
CA PHE A 28 -16.93 12.47 -5.29
C PHE A 28 -17.84 11.96 -4.18
N THR A 29 -19.12 12.35 -4.18
CA THR A 29 -20.11 11.83 -3.23
C THR A 29 -20.40 10.35 -3.48
N GLY A 30 -20.50 9.92 -4.74
CA GLY A 30 -20.68 8.52 -5.11
C GLY A 30 -19.49 7.65 -4.72
N VAL A 31 -18.26 8.13 -4.89
CA VAL A 31 -17.03 7.47 -4.43
C VAL A 31 -17.02 7.35 -2.91
N LYS A 32 -17.35 8.43 -2.19
CA LYS A 32 -17.44 8.42 -0.72
C LYS A 32 -18.50 7.46 -0.22
N VAL A 33 -19.72 7.52 -0.75
CA VAL A 33 -20.82 6.61 -0.37
C VAL A 33 -20.50 5.16 -0.74
N GLY A 34 -19.77 4.91 -1.82
CA GLY A 34 -19.28 3.57 -2.18
C GLY A 34 -18.24 3.03 -1.20
N ALA A 35 -17.30 3.89 -0.76
CA ALA A 35 -16.35 3.56 0.30
C ALA A 35 -17.06 3.31 1.62
N ASP A 36 -17.95 4.22 2.04
CA ASP A 36 -18.72 4.14 3.29
C ASP A 36 -19.63 2.90 3.32
N LYS A 37 -20.27 2.53 2.19
CA LYS A 37 -21.05 1.28 2.11
C LYS A 37 -20.18 0.02 2.17
N THR A 38 -18.97 0.10 1.64
CA THR A 38 -18.01 -1.00 1.73
C THR A 38 -17.53 -1.16 3.17
N GLU A 39 -17.17 -0.06 3.84
CA GLU A 39 -16.80 -0.03 5.25
C GLU A 39 -17.96 -0.49 6.16
N ALA A 40 -19.20 -0.03 5.93
CA ALA A 40 -20.38 -0.43 6.69
C ALA A 40 -20.67 -1.93 6.60
N LYS A 41 -20.34 -2.59 5.48
CA LYS A 41 -20.47 -4.06 5.33
C LYS A 41 -19.50 -4.80 6.25
N TYR A 42 -18.40 -4.17 6.63
CA TYR A 42 -17.37 -4.72 7.51
C TYR A 42 -17.38 -4.11 8.92
N ALA A 43 -18.35 -3.26 9.24
CA ALA A 43 -18.51 -2.65 10.57
C ALA A 43 -18.67 -3.68 11.70
N HIS A 44 -19.06 -4.92 11.38
CA HIS A 44 -19.09 -6.02 12.34
C HIS A 44 -17.68 -6.43 12.83
N LEU A 45 -16.63 -6.12 12.07
CA LEU A 45 -15.23 -6.26 12.48
C LEU A 45 -14.72 -5.04 13.27
N ASP A 46 -15.36 -3.88 13.10
CA ASP A 46 -15.05 -2.63 13.82
C ASP A 46 -15.78 -2.53 15.18
N ASN A 47 -16.54 -3.56 15.58
CA ASN A 47 -17.45 -3.55 16.74
C ASN A 47 -16.72 -3.84 18.07
N LYS A 48 -15.52 -3.27 18.26
CA LYS A 48 -14.75 -3.33 19.52
C LYS A 48 -14.37 -1.91 19.94
N GLU A 49 -14.40 -1.66 21.25
CA GLU A 49 -13.97 -0.38 21.84
C GLU A 49 -12.64 0.06 21.24
N ALA A 50 -12.52 1.35 20.91
CA ALA A 50 -11.32 1.91 20.31
C ALA A 50 -10.11 1.53 21.16
N VAL A 51 -9.18 0.77 20.57
CA VAL A 51 -7.96 0.38 21.24
C VAL A 51 -7.15 1.64 21.48
N GLU A 52 -6.90 1.98 22.75
CA GLU A 52 -6.13 3.18 23.11
C GLU A 52 -4.62 2.88 23.19
N GLU A 53 -3.81 3.82 22.70
CA GLU A 53 -2.35 3.77 22.84
C GLU A 53 -1.96 4.11 24.28
N PHE A 54 -1.06 3.32 24.86
CA PHE A 54 -0.47 3.58 26.18
C PHE A 54 1.05 3.32 26.18
N SER A 55 1.70 3.57 27.33
CA SER A 55 3.15 3.42 27.48
C SER A 55 3.68 2.04 27.07
N GLY A 56 2.88 0.99 27.35
CA GLY A 56 3.17 -0.39 26.99
C GLY A 56 2.86 -0.77 25.54
N SER A 57 2.29 0.09 24.70
CA SER A 57 2.02 -0.23 23.29
C SER A 57 3.29 -0.43 22.46
N TYR A 58 3.19 -1.19 21.37
CA TYR A 58 4.25 -1.39 20.37
C TYR A 58 5.55 -1.90 20.97
N GLN A 59 5.50 -2.88 21.89
CA GLN A 59 6.71 -3.54 22.36
C GLN A 59 7.38 -4.33 21.23
N GLN A 60 8.66 -4.64 21.40
CA GLN A 60 9.38 -5.51 20.47
C GLN A 60 8.66 -6.85 20.25
N GLN A 61 8.09 -7.42 21.31
CA GLN A 61 7.31 -8.66 21.23
C GLN A 61 6.04 -8.48 20.39
N ASP A 62 5.35 -7.34 20.50
CA ASP A 62 4.15 -7.07 19.70
C ASP A 62 4.49 -7.02 18.21
N LEU A 63 5.57 -6.33 17.84
CA LEU A 63 6.03 -6.22 16.45
C LEU A 63 6.42 -7.59 15.87
N VAL A 64 7.15 -8.42 16.64
CA VAL A 64 7.59 -9.75 16.21
C VAL A 64 6.40 -10.70 16.07
N THR A 65 5.49 -10.68 17.04
CA THR A 65 4.26 -11.49 17.00
C THR A 65 3.41 -11.11 15.80
N PHE A 66 3.21 -9.80 15.57
CA PHE A 66 2.51 -9.29 14.39
C PHE A 66 3.19 -9.73 13.10
N TYR A 67 4.51 -9.63 13.02
CA TYR A 67 5.25 -10.03 11.84
C TYR A 67 4.98 -11.49 11.46
N HIS A 68 5.12 -12.42 12.40
CA HIS A 68 4.98 -13.85 12.10
C HIS A 68 3.52 -14.27 11.87
N ASN A 69 2.59 -13.73 12.65
CA ASN A 69 1.21 -14.22 12.64
C ASN A 69 0.33 -13.48 11.62
N VAL A 70 0.69 -12.25 11.25
CA VAL A 70 -0.13 -11.38 10.40
C VAL A 70 0.61 -10.94 9.14
N PHE A 71 1.74 -10.25 9.30
CA PHE A 71 2.39 -9.61 8.16
C PHE A 71 3.04 -10.61 7.19
N LEU A 72 3.71 -11.63 7.69
CA LEU A 72 4.42 -12.62 6.88
C LEU A 72 3.44 -13.43 5.98
N PRO A 73 2.35 -14.02 6.51
CA PRO A 73 1.32 -14.64 5.68
C PRO A 73 0.76 -13.69 4.61
N TYR A 74 0.56 -12.42 4.97
CA TYR A 74 0.07 -11.42 4.03
C TYR A 74 1.09 -11.04 2.94
N ARG A 75 2.37 -10.99 3.28
CA ARG A 75 3.44 -10.74 2.29
C ARG A 75 3.58 -11.91 1.32
N GLU A 76 3.50 -13.14 1.81
CA GLU A 76 3.44 -14.34 0.97
C GLU A 76 2.23 -14.31 0.03
N PHE A 77 1.07 -13.89 0.53
CA PHE A 77 -0.13 -13.65 -0.27
C PHE A 77 0.16 -12.64 -1.39
N LYS A 78 0.66 -11.45 -1.05
CA LYS A 78 0.94 -10.35 -1.98
C LYS A 78 1.86 -10.79 -3.13
N ARG A 79 2.95 -11.49 -2.81
CA ARG A 79 3.85 -12.09 -3.81
C ARG A 79 3.11 -13.09 -4.71
N SER A 80 2.47 -14.09 -4.10
CA SER A 80 1.79 -15.16 -4.83
C SER A 80 0.62 -14.65 -5.69
N TRP A 81 -0.06 -13.59 -5.22
CA TRP A 81 -1.13 -12.92 -5.96
C TRP A 81 -0.59 -12.25 -7.21
N ASN A 82 0.51 -11.48 -7.09
CA ASN A 82 1.14 -10.82 -8.23
C ASN A 82 1.67 -11.84 -9.24
N ASP A 83 2.34 -12.91 -8.78
CA ASP A 83 2.78 -14.01 -9.64
C ASP A 83 1.61 -14.70 -10.34
N GLY A 84 0.51 -14.94 -9.62
CA GLY A 84 -0.70 -15.54 -10.16
C GLY A 84 -1.39 -14.65 -11.21
N LEU A 85 -1.43 -13.34 -10.99
CA LEU A 85 -1.97 -12.37 -11.94
C LEU A 85 -1.12 -12.29 -13.21
N ASP A 86 0.19 -12.30 -13.06
CA ASP A 86 1.15 -12.34 -14.16
C ASP A 86 1.02 -13.61 -15.00
N ASN A 87 0.88 -14.77 -14.35
CA ASN A 87 0.66 -16.04 -15.04
C ASN A 87 -0.69 -16.06 -15.76
N LEU A 88 -1.75 -15.54 -15.12
CA LEU A 88 -3.05 -15.34 -15.76
C LEU A 88 -2.93 -14.46 -16.99
N ALA A 89 -2.20 -13.35 -16.92
CA ALA A 89 -2.06 -12.41 -18.04
C ALA A 89 -1.39 -13.04 -19.28
N ARG A 90 -0.57 -14.08 -19.09
CA ARG A 90 0.14 -14.79 -20.18
C ARG A 90 -0.66 -15.97 -20.75
N SER A 91 -1.74 -16.38 -20.10
CA SER A 91 -2.55 -17.52 -20.51
C SER A 91 -3.48 -17.19 -21.69
N THR A 92 -3.77 -18.22 -22.50
CA THR A 92 -4.65 -18.13 -23.69
C THR A 92 -5.77 -19.18 -23.70
N ASP A 93 -5.87 -20.03 -22.66
CA ASP A 93 -6.95 -21.02 -22.50
C ASP A 93 -7.96 -20.53 -21.45
N ALA A 94 -9.24 -20.47 -21.83
CA ALA A 94 -10.32 -20.01 -20.95
C ALA A 94 -10.50 -20.86 -19.69
N ARG A 95 -10.24 -22.18 -19.77
CA ARG A 95 -10.31 -23.10 -18.63
C ARG A 95 -9.14 -22.87 -17.67
N GLU A 96 -7.94 -22.63 -18.20
CA GLU A 96 -6.78 -22.26 -17.38
C GLU A 96 -7.01 -20.91 -16.68
N ASN A 97 -7.59 -19.94 -17.38
CA ASN A 97 -7.95 -18.64 -16.80
C ASN A 97 -8.98 -18.79 -15.67
N ALA A 98 -10.01 -19.62 -15.86
CA ALA A 98 -11.02 -19.90 -14.83
C ALA A 98 -10.39 -20.59 -13.60
N ALA A 99 -9.48 -21.55 -13.83
CA ALA A 99 -8.76 -22.21 -12.74
C ALA A 99 -7.84 -21.23 -12.00
N ALA A 100 -7.14 -20.34 -12.71
CA ALA A 100 -6.29 -19.32 -12.11
C ALA A 100 -7.09 -18.36 -11.22
N LEU A 101 -8.24 -17.86 -11.68
CA LEU A 101 -9.13 -17.02 -10.85
C LEU A 101 -9.60 -17.76 -9.59
N LYS A 102 -10.00 -19.03 -9.71
CA LYS A 102 -10.38 -19.86 -8.56
C LYS A 102 -9.22 -20.03 -7.57
N ASN A 103 -8.01 -20.28 -8.08
CA ASN A 103 -6.83 -20.44 -7.24
C ASN A 103 -6.45 -19.14 -6.52
N LEU A 104 -6.60 -17.98 -7.17
CA LEU A 104 -6.42 -16.67 -6.54
C LEU A 104 -7.42 -16.42 -5.40
N SER A 105 -8.68 -16.84 -5.57
CA SER A 105 -9.69 -16.78 -4.50
C SER A 105 -9.31 -17.67 -3.32
N ILE A 106 -8.95 -18.94 -3.59
CA ILE A 106 -8.53 -19.90 -2.57
C ILE A 106 -7.27 -19.41 -1.84
N LEU A 107 -6.34 -18.80 -2.56
CA LEU A 107 -5.13 -18.20 -1.98
C LEU A 107 -5.47 -17.11 -0.96
N ALA A 108 -6.43 -16.23 -1.28
CA ALA A 108 -6.89 -15.18 -0.38
C ALA A 108 -7.57 -15.77 0.86
N ASP A 109 -8.49 -16.72 0.69
CA ASP A 109 -9.21 -17.37 1.79
C ASP A 109 -8.24 -18.12 2.73
N LYS A 110 -7.29 -18.88 2.17
CA LYS A 110 -6.28 -19.62 2.96
C LYS A 110 -5.44 -18.69 3.83
N GLN A 111 -5.05 -17.53 3.30
CA GLN A 111 -4.23 -16.58 4.05
C GLN A 111 -5.09 -15.78 5.05
N TYR A 112 -6.36 -15.56 4.76
CA TYR A 112 -7.33 -15.01 5.72
C TYR A 112 -7.44 -15.90 6.96
N ASP A 113 -7.57 -17.22 6.75
CA ASP A 113 -7.67 -18.18 7.85
C ASP A 113 -6.42 -18.16 8.73
N LYS A 114 -5.22 -18.05 8.15
CA LYS A 114 -3.97 -17.94 8.92
C LYS A 114 -3.92 -16.65 9.76
N VAL A 115 -4.33 -15.51 9.19
CA VAL A 115 -4.27 -14.20 9.87
C VAL A 115 -5.35 -14.07 10.96
N THR A 116 -6.45 -14.81 10.84
CA THR A 116 -7.56 -14.79 11.80
C THR A 116 -7.30 -15.65 13.04
N GLN A 117 -6.32 -16.56 13.00
CA GLN A 117 -6.23 -17.69 13.94
C GLN A 117 -5.95 -17.36 15.41
N ASP A 118 -5.36 -16.21 15.74
CA ASP A 118 -5.41 -15.58 17.07
C ASP A 118 -4.39 -14.43 17.12
N SER A 119 -4.88 -13.20 17.21
CA SER A 119 -4.27 -12.06 17.90
C SER A 119 -5.18 -10.88 17.67
N ILE A 120 -5.46 -10.14 18.74
CA ILE A 120 -6.02 -8.80 18.64
C ILE A 120 -5.06 -8.00 19.47
N PHE A 121 -4.24 -7.19 18.80
CA PHE A 121 -3.23 -6.34 19.43
C PHE A 121 -3.93 -5.21 20.21
N THR A 122 -4.70 -5.56 21.24
CA THR A 122 -5.52 -4.65 22.06
C THR A 122 -4.68 -3.69 22.89
N SER A 123 -3.36 -3.84 22.87
CA SER A 123 -2.42 -2.89 23.45
C SER A 123 -1.73 -2.02 22.40
N SER A 124 -1.91 -2.29 21.11
CA SER A 124 -1.16 -1.63 20.02
C SER A 124 -2.11 -1.26 18.88
N PRO A 125 -2.74 -0.08 18.95
CA PRO A 125 -3.81 0.32 18.03
C PRO A 125 -3.44 0.17 16.55
N LEU A 126 -2.25 0.62 16.14
CA LEU A 126 -1.82 0.50 14.74
C LEU A 126 -1.67 -0.96 14.29
N LEU A 127 -1.25 -1.87 15.17
CA LEU A 127 -1.14 -3.30 14.83
C LEU A 127 -2.52 -3.95 14.73
N TYR A 128 -3.44 -3.57 15.62
CA TYR A 128 -4.85 -3.98 15.52
C TYR A 128 -5.47 -3.54 14.19
N GLU A 129 -5.36 -2.25 13.88
CA GLU A 129 -5.85 -1.67 12.62
C GLU A 129 -5.18 -2.30 11.41
N SER A 130 -3.88 -2.61 11.49
CA SER A 130 -3.16 -3.27 10.40
C SER A 130 -3.73 -4.67 10.11
N GLN A 131 -3.94 -5.49 11.14
CA GLN A 131 -4.53 -6.81 10.97
C GLN A 131 -5.94 -6.73 10.40
N LEU A 132 -6.77 -5.83 10.93
CA LEU A 132 -8.12 -5.63 10.43
C LEU A 132 -8.14 -5.25 8.94
N ASN A 133 -7.26 -4.33 8.54
CA ASN A 133 -7.13 -3.92 7.15
C ASN A 133 -6.60 -5.04 6.25
N ILE A 134 -5.74 -5.94 6.75
CA ILE A 134 -5.35 -7.18 6.04
C ILE A 134 -6.55 -8.10 5.83
N LEU A 135 -7.36 -8.33 6.87
CA LEU A 135 -8.57 -9.16 6.76
C LEU A 135 -9.58 -8.59 5.75
N LYS A 136 -9.79 -7.26 5.79
CA LYS A 136 -10.59 -6.53 4.79
C LYS A 136 -9.99 -6.71 3.37
N SER A 137 -8.68 -6.56 3.22
CA SER A 137 -7.95 -6.74 1.95
C SER A 137 -8.14 -8.14 1.36
N LEU A 138 -7.86 -9.20 2.13
CA LEU A 138 -7.95 -10.60 1.69
C LEU A 138 -9.38 -10.97 1.30
N THR A 139 -10.36 -10.54 2.10
CA THR A 139 -11.78 -10.75 1.79
C THR A 139 -12.18 -10.16 0.44
N LEU A 140 -11.70 -8.95 0.14
CA LEU A 140 -12.00 -8.27 -1.11
C LEU A 140 -11.28 -8.90 -2.31
N PHE A 141 -10.03 -9.37 -2.16
CA PHE A 141 -9.34 -10.13 -3.20
C PHE A 141 -10.05 -11.45 -3.55
N SER A 142 -10.53 -12.17 -2.52
CA SER A 142 -11.35 -13.38 -2.71
C SER A 142 -12.64 -13.07 -3.47
N GLN A 143 -13.37 -12.02 -3.07
CA GLN A 143 -14.59 -11.58 -3.77
C GLN A 143 -14.33 -11.14 -5.21
N ALA A 144 -13.23 -10.42 -5.47
CA ALA A 144 -12.88 -9.95 -6.81
C ALA A 144 -12.63 -11.14 -7.75
N SER A 145 -11.74 -12.04 -7.35
CA SER A 145 -11.35 -13.21 -8.15
C SER A 145 -12.50 -14.21 -8.35
N SER A 146 -13.40 -14.34 -7.39
CA SER A 146 -14.63 -15.15 -7.53
C SER A 146 -15.69 -14.55 -8.46
N LYS A 147 -15.72 -13.22 -8.65
CA LYS A 147 -16.75 -12.54 -9.46
C LYS A 147 -16.35 -12.33 -10.90
N VAL A 148 -15.05 -12.14 -11.17
CA VAL A 148 -14.56 -11.94 -12.53
C VAL A 148 -14.84 -13.21 -13.34
N THR A 149 -15.41 -13.04 -14.53
CA THR A 149 -15.64 -14.15 -15.45
C THR A 149 -14.42 -14.31 -16.35
N ALA A 150 -13.86 -15.52 -16.40
CA ALA A 150 -12.73 -15.82 -17.28
C ALA A 150 -13.15 -15.80 -18.75
N GLY A 151 -12.42 -15.03 -19.57
CA GLY A 151 -12.48 -15.10 -21.03
C GLY A 151 -11.37 -16.00 -21.60
N ALA A 152 -11.32 -16.13 -22.93
CA ALA A 152 -10.21 -16.82 -23.61
C ALA A 152 -8.88 -16.04 -23.49
N SER A 153 -8.94 -14.70 -23.45
CA SER A 153 -7.77 -13.86 -23.22
C SER A 153 -7.47 -13.73 -21.72
N GLY A 154 -6.35 -14.32 -21.28
CA GLY A 154 -5.87 -14.17 -19.92
C GLY A 154 -5.46 -12.73 -19.61
N ALA A 155 -4.85 -12.03 -20.58
CA ALA A 155 -4.49 -10.62 -20.46
C ALA A 155 -5.71 -9.72 -20.20
N GLU A 156 -6.82 -9.92 -20.92
CA GLU A 156 -8.04 -9.14 -20.66
C GLU A 156 -8.67 -9.53 -19.32
N THR A 157 -8.66 -10.82 -18.98
CA THR A 157 -9.15 -11.30 -17.67
C THR A 157 -8.36 -10.68 -16.51
N ALA A 158 -7.03 -10.65 -16.59
CA ALA A 158 -6.15 -10.04 -15.60
C ALA A 158 -6.38 -8.52 -15.51
N LYS A 159 -6.57 -7.85 -16.65
CA LYS A 159 -6.89 -6.42 -16.70
C LYS A 159 -8.23 -6.11 -16.02
N VAL A 160 -9.27 -6.88 -16.34
CA VAL A 160 -10.59 -6.76 -15.70
C VAL A 160 -10.46 -6.96 -14.19
N LEU A 161 -9.78 -8.03 -13.75
CA LEU A 161 -9.53 -8.30 -12.34
C LEU A 161 -8.78 -7.14 -11.65
N LYS A 162 -7.73 -6.60 -12.27
CA LYS A 162 -6.95 -5.48 -11.71
C LYS A 162 -7.77 -4.19 -11.60
N SER A 163 -8.68 -3.95 -12.55
CA SER A 163 -9.55 -2.76 -12.58
C SER A 163 -10.84 -2.89 -11.78
N ASP A 164 -11.15 -4.08 -11.25
CA ASP A 164 -12.35 -4.31 -10.46
C ASP A 164 -12.32 -3.52 -9.14
N ASN A 165 -13.49 -3.05 -8.72
CA ASN A 165 -13.62 -2.21 -7.53
C ASN A 165 -13.27 -2.99 -6.24
N PHE A 166 -13.52 -4.30 -6.17
CA PHE A 166 -13.09 -5.10 -5.03
C PHE A 166 -11.57 -5.17 -5.00
N THR A 167 -10.89 -5.41 -6.12
CA THR A 167 -9.42 -5.42 -6.20
C THR A 167 -8.82 -4.06 -5.83
N ALA A 168 -9.36 -2.96 -6.35
CA ALA A 168 -8.87 -1.62 -6.02
C ALA A 168 -8.96 -1.30 -4.52
N ASN A 169 -10.08 -1.65 -3.87
CA ASN A 169 -10.23 -1.49 -2.43
C ASN A 169 -9.37 -2.49 -1.65
N ALA A 170 -9.21 -3.72 -2.14
CA ALA A 170 -8.35 -4.72 -1.53
C ALA A 170 -6.90 -4.24 -1.45
N VAL A 171 -6.40 -3.67 -2.55
CA VAL A 171 -5.08 -3.03 -2.62
C VAL A 171 -4.98 -1.88 -1.63
N LYS A 172 -5.98 -0.98 -1.59
CA LYS A 172 -6.00 0.16 -0.66
C LYS A 172 -5.89 -0.28 0.80
N PHE A 173 -6.72 -1.23 1.23
CA PHE A 173 -6.68 -1.74 2.60
C PHE A 173 -5.36 -2.48 2.88
N GLY A 174 -4.84 -3.22 1.91
CA GLY A 174 -3.54 -3.88 2.01
C GLY A 174 -2.38 -2.92 2.26
N LEU A 175 -2.33 -1.83 1.49
CA LEU A 175 -1.30 -0.80 1.64
C LEU A 175 -1.50 0.03 2.90
N LEU A 176 -2.75 0.25 3.33
CA LEU A 176 -3.05 0.91 4.60
C LEU A 176 -2.56 0.06 5.78
N ALA A 177 -2.78 -1.25 5.73
CA ALA A 177 -2.25 -2.17 6.72
C ALA A 177 -0.72 -2.14 6.76
N GLN A 178 -0.07 -2.18 5.59
CA GLN A 178 1.38 -2.06 5.47
C GLN A 178 1.83 -0.75 6.15
N LYS A 179 1.23 0.40 5.79
CA LYS A 179 1.54 1.69 6.42
C LYS A 179 1.40 1.64 7.94
N ASN A 180 0.29 1.14 8.47
CA ASN A 180 0.07 1.01 9.91
C ASN A 180 1.16 0.18 10.60
N PHE A 181 1.64 -0.89 9.95
CA PHE A 181 2.72 -1.70 10.49
C PHE A 181 4.05 -0.93 10.53
N TYR A 182 4.43 -0.22 9.45
CA TYR A 182 5.65 0.60 9.47
C TYR A 182 5.55 1.79 10.44
N ASP A 183 4.38 2.41 10.59
CA ASP A 183 4.15 3.45 11.59
C ASP A 183 4.27 2.90 13.02
N SER A 184 3.84 1.66 13.27
CA SER A 184 4.04 1.01 14.57
C SER A 184 5.52 0.79 14.90
N MET A 185 6.35 0.48 13.89
CA MET A 185 7.81 0.39 14.07
C MET A 185 8.41 1.75 14.38
N LEU A 186 7.87 2.83 13.79
CA LEU A 186 8.29 4.19 14.07
C LEU A 186 7.95 4.60 15.51
N LYS A 187 6.76 4.26 16.00
CA LYS A 187 6.36 4.41 17.41
C LYS A 187 7.28 3.64 18.35
N TRP A 188 7.62 2.40 18.03
CA TRP A 188 8.63 1.62 18.76
C TRP A 188 10.01 2.29 18.74
N GLY A 189 10.43 2.79 17.58
CA GLY A 189 11.73 3.44 17.39
C GLY A 189 11.88 4.71 18.23
N ALA A 190 10.81 5.51 18.33
CA ALA A 190 10.79 6.72 19.16
C ALA A 190 10.92 6.44 20.66
N LYS A 191 10.44 5.26 21.12
CA LYS A 191 10.65 4.80 22.50
C LYS A 191 12.10 4.37 22.75
N SER A 192 12.76 3.86 21.71
CA SER A 192 14.14 3.36 21.77
C SER A 192 15.20 4.44 21.56
N SER A 193 14.87 5.53 20.85
CA SER A 193 15.80 6.60 20.50
C SER A 193 15.09 7.94 20.29
N SER A 194 15.56 8.98 20.97
CA SER A 194 15.03 10.35 20.82
C SER A 194 15.30 10.99 19.46
N LYS A 195 16.15 10.36 18.62
CA LYS A 195 16.42 10.79 17.25
C LYS A 195 15.36 10.33 16.26
N ILE A 196 14.49 9.40 16.67
CA ILE A 196 13.44 8.85 15.83
C ILE A 196 12.12 9.53 16.23
N PRO A 197 11.45 10.24 15.32
CA PRO A 197 10.14 10.80 15.63
C PRO A 197 9.11 9.68 15.79
N ALA A 198 8.08 9.92 16.60
CA ALA A 198 7.01 8.94 16.81
C ALA A 198 6.05 8.80 15.62
N GLU A 199 6.04 9.78 14.70
CA GLU A 199 5.11 9.86 13.58
C GLU A 199 5.83 10.32 12.32
N ALA A 200 5.48 9.68 11.20
CA ALA A 200 5.82 10.18 9.88
C ALA A 200 4.84 11.32 9.61
N GLY A 201 5.31 12.56 9.71
CA GLY A 201 4.49 13.73 9.42
C GLY A 201 3.87 13.67 8.01
N GLU A 202 3.02 14.64 7.68
CA GLU A 202 2.32 14.67 6.39
C GLU A 202 3.22 14.44 5.16
N LEU A 203 2.68 13.71 4.18
CA LEU A 203 3.37 13.46 2.92
C LEU A 203 3.69 14.77 2.19
N LYS A 204 4.98 15.06 2.06
CA LYS A 204 5.51 16.23 1.35
C LYS A 204 6.56 15.78 0.35
N THR A 205 6.78 16.57 -0.70
CA THR A 205 7.92 16.35 -1.59
C THR A 205 9.21 16.46 -0.78
N LEU A 206 10.01 15.39 -0.74
CA LEU A 206 11.22 15.28 0.08
C LEU A 206 12.44 15.53 -0.79
N SER A 207 13.19 16.59 -0.50
CA SER A 207 14.51 16.78 -1.10
C SER A 207 15.47 15.68 -0.66
N PHE A 208 16.47 15.37 -1.48
CA PHE A 208 17.51 14.40 -1.10
C PHE A 208 18.30 14.83 0.16
N VAL A 209 18.38 16.13 0.44
CA VAL A 209 19.02 16.65 1.65
C VAL A 209 18.20 16.32 2.89
N GLN A 210 16.87 16.44 2.83
CA GLN A 210 15.98 16.03 3.92
C GLN A 210 16.03 14.51 4.10
N TRP A 211 15.91 13.77 3.00
CA TRP A 211 15.95 12.30 2.99
C TRP A 211 17.19 11.73 3.68
N LYS A 212 18.38 12.25 3.37
CA LYS A 212 19.65 11.80 3.98
C LYS A 212 19.71 11.98 5.50
N LYS A 213 18.91 12.90 6.07
CA LYS A 213 18.88 13.16 7.52
C LYS A 213 17.87 12.30 8.27
N MET A 214 16.98 11.62 7.55
CA MET A 214 15.92 10.81 8.15
C MET A 214 16.50 9.46 8.63
N PRO A 215 16.15 8.98 9.83
CA PRO A 215 16.46 7.61 10.23
C PRO A 215 15.72 6.61 9.35
N LEU A 216 16.24 5.39 9.25
CA LEU A 216 15.70 4.36 8.35
C LEU A 216 14.21 4.07 8.60
N LEU A 217 13.78 3.98 9.86
CA LEU A 217 12.36 3.74 10.18
C LEU A 217 11.45 4.83 9.62
N LEU A 218 11.89 6.10 9.67
CA LEU A 218 11.13 7.21 9.12
C LEU A 218 11.14 7.18 7.58
N LYS A 219 12.25 6.78 6.95
CA LYS A 219 12.30 6.56 5.49
C LYS A 219 11.30 5.48 5.06
N ASN A 220 11.30 4.33 5.74
CA ASN A 220 10.41 3.22 5.44
C ASN A 220 8.93 3.58 5.65
N ALA A 221 8.60 4.27 6.74
CA ALA A 221 7.23 4.77 6.97
C ALA A 221 6.79 5.76 5.88
N SER A 222 7.69 6.68 5.48
CA SER A 222 7.41 7.63 4.40
C SER A 222 7.18 6.93 3.06
N ILE A 223 7.93 5.86 2.77
CA ILE A 223 7.73 5.06 1.56
C ILE A 223 6.44 4.25 1.63
N ALA A 224 6.10 3.67 2.79
CA ALA A 224 4.82 2.98 2.95
C ALA A 224 3.64 3.92 2.67
N ASP A 225 3.73 5.18 3.11
CA ASP A 225 2.75 6.21 2.80
C ASP A 225 2.73 6.57 1.30
N ILE A 226 3.90 6.71 0.66
CA ILE A 226 3.98 6.91 -0.80
C ILE A 226 3.36 5.73 -1.56
N MET A 227 3.61 4.48 -1.13
CA MET A 227 3.03 3.28 -1.74
C MET A 227 1.51 3.30 -1.63
N LEU A 228 0.96 3.61 -0.46
CA LEU A 228 -0.49 3.76 -0.25
C LEU A 228 -1.08 4.83 -1.16
N ASN A 229 -0.53 6.05 -1.14
CA ASN A 229 -1.07 7.18 -1.90
C ASN A 229 -0.97 7.00 -3.42
N ARG A 230 -0.06 6.14 -3.89
CA ARG A 230 0.14 5.84 -5.32
C ARG A 230 -0.35 4.46 -5.74
N ALA A 231 -1.01 3.72 -4.85
CA ALA A 231 -1.46 2.35 -5.07
C ALA A 231 -0.36 1.40 -5.61
N ILE A 232 0.87 1.53 -5.08
CA ILE A 232 2.02 0.68 -5.48
C ILE A 232 1.91 -0.64 -4.72
N TYR A 233 1.26 -1.64 -5.33
CA TYR A 233 1.02 -2.96 -4.75
C TYR A 233 1.87 -4.05 -5.42
N GLU A 234 3.16 -4.05 -5.11
CA GLU A 234 4.17 -4.89 -5.77
C GLU A 234 4.84 -5.83 -4.76
N ALA A 235 5.46 -6.93 -5.19
CA ALA A 235 5.94 -7.97 -4.26
C ALA A 235 6.97 -7.48 -3.22
N TYR A 236 7.71 -6.41 -3.52
CA TYR A 236 8.68 -5.80 -2.60
C TYR A 236 8.04 -4.95 -1.49
N ASP A 237 8.83 -4.70 -0.45
CA ASP A 237 8.43 -3.97 0.75
C ASP A 237 9.03 -2.54 0.76
N PRO A 238 8.51 -1.61 1.60
CA PRO A 238 9.04 -0.25 1.71
C PRO A 238 10.56 -0.13 1.86
N GLN A 239 11.20 -1.02 2.63
CA GLN A 239 12.66 -0.98 2.83
C GLN A 239 13.44 -1.24 1.54
N ASP A 240 12.89 -1.99 0.59
CA ASP A 240 13.54 -2.27 -0.70
C ASP A 240 13.61 -1.02 -1.56
N ILE A 241 12.49 -0.27 -1.63
CA ILE A 241 12.45 1.03 -2.31
C ILE A 241 13.37 2.03 -1.60
N THR A 242 13.35 2.08 -0.26
CA THR A 242 14.24 2.94 0.53
C THR A 242 15.70 2.69 0.18
N ALA A 243 16.11 1.42 0.15
CA ALA A 243 17.48 1.02 -0.17
C ALA A 243 17.88 1.40 -1.60
N LYS A 244 16.99 1.22 -2.58
CA LYS A 244 17.24 1.65 -3.96
C LYS A 244 17.36 3.17 -4.11
N ILE A 245 16.56 3.94 -3.37
CA ILE A 245 16.67 5.40 -3.38
C ILE A 245 18.01 5.83 -2.78
N ASP A 246 18.40 5.26 -1.64
CA ASP A 246 19.70 5.56 -1.04
C ASP A 246 20.86 5.17 -1.98
N ASP A 247 20.83 3.99 -2.60
CA ASP A 247 21.81 3.57 -3.61
C ASP A 247 21.87 4.55 -4.79
N MET A 248 20.73 4.97 -5.35
CA MET A 248 20.70 5.95 -6.43
C MET A 248 21.31 7.31 -6.02
N ILE A 249 21.10 7.71 -4.78
CA ILE A 249 21.62 8.96 -4.23
C ILE A 249 23.13 8.85 -3.97
N TYR A 250 23.62 7.74 -3.41
CA TYR A 250 25.03 7.54 -3.07
C TYR A 250 25.90 7.20 -4.28
N SER A 251 25.38 6.44 -5.25
CA SER A 251 26.06 6.13 -6.52
C SER A 251 26.15 7.33 -7.48
N GLY A 252 25.42 8.42 -7.20
CA GLY A 252 25.32 9.58 -8.10
C GLY A 252 24.34 9.41 -9.26
N THR A 253 23.66 8.26 -9.35
CA THR A 253 22.65 7.97 -10.38
C THR A 253 21.53 9.01 -10.37
N ALA A 254 21.04 9.41 -9.19
CA ALA A 254 20.01 10.43 -9.06
C ALA A 254 20.44 11.78 -9.66
N SER A 255 21.70 12.17 -9.47
CA SER A 255 22.26 13.40 -10.04
C SER A 255 22.46 13.29 -11.56
N SER A 256 22.97 12.16 -12.04
CA SER A 256 23.16 11.91 -13.48
C SER A 256 21.85 11.98 -14.25
N LEU A 257 20.78 11.41 -13.68
CA LEU A 257 19.42 11.44 -14.24
C LEU A 257 18.65 12.73 -13.94
N LYS A 258 19.30 13.72 -13.29
CA LYS A 258 18.71 15.03 -12.94
C LYS A 258 17.41 14.92 -12.13
N LEU A 259 17.31 13.90 -11.28
CA LEU A 259 16.19 13.74 -10.35
C LEU A 259 16.24 14.83 -9.29
N LYS A 260 15.07 15.32 -8.88
CA LYS A 260 14.96 16.50 -8.02
C LYS A 260 14.69 16.16 -6.56
N ASP A 261 14.01 15.03 -6.34
CA ASP A 261 13.47 14.64 -5.05
C ASP A 261 13.20 13.12 -4.97
N VAL A 262 12.86 12.66 -3.77
CA VAL A 262 12.55 11.25 -3.48
C VAL A 262 11.37 10.76 -4.34
N GLN A 263 10.33 11.57 -4.51
CA GLN A 263 9.14 11.19 -5.27
C GLN A 263 9.44 10.95 -6.76
N SER A 264 10.30 11.76 -7.37
CA SER A 264 10.79 11.56 -8.73
C SER A 264 11.61 10.27 -8.85
N SER A 265 12.37 9.92 -7.82
CA SER A 265 13.12 8.66 -7.74
C SER A 265 12.19 7.46 -7.63
N VAL A 266 11.18 7.51 -6.75
CA VAL A 266 10.14 6.47 -6.66
C VAL A 266 9.44 6.30 -8.00
N SER A 267 9.03 7.39 -8.66
CA SER A 267 8.36 7.32 -9.96
C SER A 267 9.20 6.60 -11.01
N LEU A 268 10.49 6.94 -11.11
CA LEU A 268 11.41 6.29 -12.03
C LEU A 268 11.58 4.81 -11.68
N LEU A 269 11.81 4.49 -10.41
CA LEU A 269 12.03 3.13 -9.94
C LEU A 269 10.83 2.22 -10.24
N ILE A 270 9.61 2.71 -10.00
CA ILE A 270 8.39 1.95 -10.29
C ILE A 270 8.17 1.83 -11.80
N SER A 271 8.31 2.92 -12.57
CA SER A 271 8.03 2.87 -14.02
C SER A 271 9.01 2.00 -14.80
N THR A 272 10.21 1.77 -14.25
CA THR A 272 11.26 0.95 -14.87
C THR A 272 11.33 -0.47 -14.31
N GLY A 273 10.55 -0.79 -13.26
CA GLY A 273 10.65 -2.08 -12.57
C GLY A 273 12.02 -2.32 -11.93
N ALA A 274 12.70 -1.25 -11.50
CA ALA A 274 14.07 -1.31 -11.00
C ALA A 274 14.18 -1.72 -9.52
N VAL A 275 13.04 -1.84 -8.82
CA VAL A 275 12.98 -2.35 -7.44
C VAL A 275 12.67 -3.84 -7.48
N GLN A 276 13.45 -4.60 -6.72
CA GLN A 276 13.30 -6.03 -6.54
C GLN A 276 13.10 -6.32 -5.06
N GLU A 277 12.48 -7.47 -4.78
CA GLU A 277 12.46 -8.01 -3.43
C GLU A 277 13.88 -8.19 -2.90
N GLN A 278 14.07 -7.95 -1.61
CA GLN A 278 15.36 -8.08 -0.92
C GLN A 278 16.44 -7.09 -1.39
N ASP A 279 16.08 -6.04 -2.13
CA ASP A 279 17.03 -4.97 -2.42
C ASP A 279 17.56 -4.31 -1.15
N PHE A 280 16.77 -4.28 -0.07
CA PHE A 280 17.26 -3.84 1.23
C PHE A 280 18.48 -4.64 1.71
N MET A 281 18.43 -5.97 1.57
CA MET A 281 19.48 -6.86 2.09
C MET A 281 20.81 -6.65 1.37
N LYS A 282 20.77 -6.31 0.08
CA LYS A 282 21.98 -6.01 -0.72
C LYS A 282 22.73 -4.79 -0.19
N TRP A 283 22.02 -3.79 0.34
CA TRP A 283 22.61 -2.50 0.73
C TRP A 283 22.68 -2.29 2.24
N ARG A 284 22.13 -3.21 3.03
CA ARG A 284 21.99 -3.10 4.48
C ARG A 284 23.31 -2.77 5.17
N GLU A 285 24.34 -3.57 4.91
CA GLU A 285 25.64 -3.40 5.58
C GLU A 285 26.31 -2.08 5.19
N GLN A 286 26.13 -1.66 3.93
CA GLN A 286 26.75 -0.45 3.40
C GLN A 286 26.10 0.82 3.95
N TYR A 287 24.76 0.86 4.08
CA TYR A 287 24.04 2.09 4.41
C TYR A 287 23.42 2.12 5.81
N TYR A 288 23.10 0.96 6.40
CA TYR A 288 22.22 0.89 7.58
C TYR A 288 22.84 0.18 8.79
N GLY A 289 24.14 -0.15 8.77
CA GLY A 289 24.80 -0.86 9.87
C GLY A 289 24.79 -0.16 11.24
N LYS A 290 24.37 1.12 11.31
CA LYS A 290 24.25 1.91 12.56
C LYS A 290 22.82 2.36 12.86
N GLU A 291 21.85 1.94 12.06
CA GLU A 291 20.45 2.32 12.24
C GLU A 291 19.80 1.53 13.38
N THR A 292 18.88 2.18 14.09
CA THR A 292 18.07 1.51 15.11
C THR A 292 16.86 0.87 14.44
N MET A 293 16.76 -0.45 14.52
CA MET A 293 15.71 -1.23 13.87
C MET A 293 15.12 -2.25 14.85
N PRO A 294 13.81 -2.53 14.78
CA PRO A 294 13.22 -3.62 15.55
C PRO A 294 13.81 -4.95 15.07
N GLN A 295 13.80 -5.95 15.95
CA GLN A 295 14.27 -7.31 15.67
C GLN A 295 13.30 -8.09 14.76
N LEU A 296 13.07 -7.60 13.55
CA LEU A 296 12.18 -8.19 12.56
C LEU A 296 12.99 -8.94 11.48
N PRO A 297 12.63 -10.18 11.12
CA PRO A 297 13.37 -11.00 10.18
C PRO A 297 13.77 -10.32 8.86
N PHE A 298 12.90 -9.53 8.23
CA PHE A 298 13.23 -8.85 6.97
C PHE A 298 14.32 -7.76 7.07
N PHE A 299 14.77 -7.43 8.29
CA PHE A 299 15.94 -6.55 8.49
C PHE A 299 17.24 -7.35 8.64
N TYR A 300 17.16 -8.66 8.90
CA TYR A 300 18.30 -9.49 9.28
C TYR A 300 18.56 -10.67 8.33
N GLU A 301 17.53 -11.20 7.67
CA GLU A 301 17.55 -12.40 6.82
C GLU A 301 17.71 -12.10 5.33
#